data_AF-A0A2V1BTR8-F1
#
_entry.id   AF-A0A2V1BTR8-F1
#
_cell.length_a   1.000
_cell.length_b   1.000
_cell.length_c   1.000
_cell.angle_alpha   90.00
_cell.angle_beta   90.00
_cell.angle_gamma   90.00
#
_symmetry.space_group_name_H-M   'P 1'
#
loop_
_entity.id
_entity.type
_entity.pdbx_description
1 polymer ?
#
loop_
_entity_poly.entity_id
_entity_poly.type
_entity_poly.pdbx_seq_one_letter_code
_entity_poly.pdbx_strand_id
1 'polypeptide(L)'
;MDSSKSLSHQVMDSQFDPESSWITVMCRASRFQITVCLKDLRGSCFELEYSQLVAKVDDMDGGDDDDYEALCSWIVEPCFPYFRERTTHVPKDLTFEAFYYPPTYHLKLMVSGSSLCAKATRDCHSINPFALMIPSRDLPQYPQVCCSKASDIRIVPAVTETYDYMSEIPRKASLGDGTIRFFKPALDKSQIIREIDMHSRILNAGLKGKIRVANFHSIVISKDAKMTIGLLFDFIPSIGESLQSPQCKMASEHHAKWKQQVTAIVKELHSHDIVWGDVHPGNIVIDKDFDAWVVDFGGGWIGDFVDRKKAGTKEGDWQGVQRIFEEWITR
;
A
#
# COMPACT_ATOMS: atom_id res chain seq x y z
N MET A 1 -5.32 13.72 31.17
CA MET A 1 -4.15 13.59 30.29
C MET A 1 -4.10 12.13 29.88
N ASP A 2 -4.75 11.78 28.76
CA ASP A 2 -4.81 10.39 28.28
C ASP A 2 -3.44 9.97 27.74
N SER A 3 -2.66 9.28 28.56
CA SER A 3 -1.38 8.68 28.17
C SER A 3 -1.54 7.29 27.54
N SER A 4 -2.76 6.84 27.23
CA SER A 4 -3.04 5.49 26.72
C SER A 4 -3.62 5.45 25.29
N LYS A 5 -3.63 6.55 24.54
CA LYS A 5 -3.87 6.43 23.10
C LYS A 5 -2.64 5.76 22.48
N SER A 6 -2.85 4.54 21.98
CA SER A 6 -1.90 3.83 21.11
C SER A 6 -1.30 4.83 20.12
N LEU A 7 0.03 4.85 20.05
CA LEU A 7 0.74 5.73 19.14
C LEU A 7 0.65 5.11 17.75
N SER A 8 -0.18 5.68 16.88
CA SER A 8 -0.29 5.19 15.50
C SER A 8 1.07 5.23 14.80
N HIS A 9 1.41 4.12 14.15
CA HIS A 9 2.63 3.90 13.40
C HIS A 9 2.37 2.81 12.36
N GLN A 10 3.16 2.79 11.29
CA GLN A 10 3.14 1.72 10.29
C GLN A 10 4.56 1.22 10.04
N VAL A 11 4.72 -0.10 10.04
CA VAL A 11 5.93 -0.75 9.53
C VAL A 11 5.91 -0.67 8.01
N MET A 12 6.93 -0.05 7.42
CA MET A 12 7.01 0.17 5.97
C MET A 12 7.87 -0.86 5.26
N ASP A 13 8.89 -1.35 5.95
CA ASP A 13 9.87 -2.30 5.43
C ASP A 13 10.61 -2.96 6.60
N SER A 14 11.04 -4.19 6.44
CA SER A 14 11.68 -4.97 7.50
C SER A 14 12.53 -6.09 6.94
N GLN A 15 13.62 -6.40 7.63
CA GLN A 15 14.39 -7.62 7.41
C GLN A 15 14.78 -8.21 8.75
N PHE A 16 14.52 -9.51 8.89
CA PHE A 16 14.84 -10.25 10.10
C PHE A 16 15.95 -11.26 9.82
N ASP A 17 16.97 -11.24 10.67
CA ASP A 17 18.11 -12.15 10.62
C ASP A 17 18.56 -12.45 12.06
N PRO A 18 18.98 -13.69 12.37
CA PRO A 18 19.39 -14.09 13.72
C PRO A 18 20.50 -13.23 14.33
N GLU A 19 21.42 -12.69 13.53
CA GLU A 19 22.51 -11.84 14.03
C GLU A 19 22.13 -10.37 14.07
N SER A 20 21.37 -9.90 13.08
CA SER A 20 20.97 -8.48 13.00
C SER A 20 19.71 -8.24 12.19
N SER A 21 18.66 -7.74 12.84
CA SER A 21 17.42 -7.31 12.21
C SER A 21 17.32 -5.79 12.08
N TRP A 22 16.50 -5.34 11.14
CA TRP A 22 16.11 -3.94 11.03
C TRP A 22 14.65 -3.77 10.60
N ILE A 23 14.08 -2.63 10.98
CA ILE A 23 12.72 -2.24 10.62
C ILE A 23 12.67 -0.73 10.32
N THR A 24 11.92 -0.36 9.29
CA THR A 24 11.59 1.02 8.97
C THR A 24 10.15 1.28 9.35
N VAL A 25 9.93 2.26 10.23
CA VAL A 25 8.62 2.64 10.74
C VAL A 25 8.30 4.07 10.37
N MET A 26 7.09 4.33 9.90
CA MET A 26 6.53 5.65 9.78
C MET A 26 5.63 5.95 10.98
N CYS A 27 5.86 7.09 11.61
CA CYS A 27 5.00 7.59 12.68
C CYS A 27 4.93 9.11 12.53
N ARG A 28 3.72 9.64 12.32
CA ARG A 28 3.46 11.10 12.19
C ARG A 28 4.43 11.78 11.23
N ALA A 29 4.45 11.33 9.97
CA ALA A 29 5.26 11.83 8.87
C ALA A 29 6.77 11.94 9.20
N SER A 30 7.24 11.06 10.07
CA SER A 30 8.63 10.90 10.44
C SER A 30 9.01 9.44 10.30
N ARG A 31 10.21 9.20 9.78
CA ARG A 31 10.75 7.85 9.58
C ARG A 31 11.69 7.47 10.72
N PHE A 32 11.51 6.28 11.25
CA PHE A 32 12.39 5.68 12.22
C PHE A 32 12.97 4.39 11.64
N GLN A 33 14.29 4.35 11.51
CA GLN A 33 15.03 3.17 11.10
C GLN A 33 15.65 2.55 12.35
N ILE A 34 15.12 1.42 12.76
CA ILE A 34 15.45 0.77 14.03
C ILE A 34 16.27 -0.48 13.72
N THR A 35 17.38 -0.65 14.43
CA THR A 35 18.27 -1.80 14.31
C THR A 35 18.34 -2.56 15.62
N VAL A 36 18.40 -3.89 15.51
CA VAL A 36 18.65 -4.80 16.63
C VAL A 36 19.79 -5.71 16.22
N CYS A 37 20.84 -5.80 17.03
CA CYS A 37 21.90 -6.76 16.80
C CYS A 37 22.01 -7.66 18.03
N LEU A 38 22.11 -8.97 17.80
CA LEU A 38 22.19 -9.98 18.87
C LEU A 38 23.33 -9.68 19.85
N LYS A 39 24.46 -9.20 19.34
CA LYS A 39 25.63 -8.81 20.15
C LYS A 39 25.34 -7.76 21.23
N ASP A 40 24.36 -6.88 21.01
CA ASP A 40 23.99 -5.80 21.94
C ASP A 40 22.94 -6.27 22.97
N LEU A 41 22.42 -7.48 22.80
CA LEU A 41 21.51 -8.16 23.73
C LEU A 41 22.23 -9.21 24.59
N ARG A 42 23.47 -9.58 24.24
CA ARG A 42 24.21 -10.70 24.84
C ARG A 42 24.24 -10.67 26.37
N GLY A 43 23.92 -11.80 26.97
CA GLY A 43 23.91 -11.98 28.43
C GLY A 43 22.68 -11.37 29.13
N SER A 44 21.64 -11.00 28.37
CA SER A 44 20.34 -10.54 28.91
C SER A 44 19.21 -11.51 28.56
N CYS A 45 18.05 -11.36 29.21
CA CYS A 45 16.85 -12.12 28.83
C CYS A 45 16.37 -11.81 27.39
N PHE A 46 16.63 -10.60 26.90
CA PHE A 46 16.25 -10.15 25.57
C PHE A 46 17.00 -10.88 24.44
N GLU A 47 18.18 -11.44 24.72
CA GLU A 47 18.91 -12.26 23.75
C GLU A 47 18.10 -13.50 23.35
N LEU A 48 17.55 -14.19 24.35
CA LEU A 48 16.75 -15.39 24.13
C LEU A 48 15.39 -15.04 23.50
N GLU A 49 14.72 -13.99 23.99
CA GLU A 49 13.45 -13.51 23.44
C GLU A 49 13.58 -13.16 21.95
N TYR A 50 14.60 -12.37 21.59
CA TYR A 50 14.86 -11.99 20.21
C TYR A 50 15.11 -13.20 19.32
N SER A 51 16.00 -14.11 19.72
CA SER A 51 16.31 -15.32 18.94
C SER A 51 15.09 -16.21 18.73
N GLN A 52 14.21 -16.32 19.73
CA GLN A 52 12.96 -17.08 19.60
C GLN A 52 11.98 -16.42 18.64
N LEU A 53 11.81 -15.09 18.71
CA LEU A 53 10.92 -14.36 17.81
C LEU A 53 11.42 -14.43 16.36
N VAL A 54 12.73 -14.27 16.13
CA VAL A 54 13.31 -14.38 14.78
C VAL A 54 13.16 -15.79 14.22
N ALA A 55 13.43 -16.83 15.03
CA ALA A 55 13.29 -18.21 14.59
C ALA A 55 11.85 -18.56 14.16
N LYS A 56 10.84 -18.05 14.88
CA LYS A 56 9.44 -18.24 14.50
C LYS A 56 9.09 -17.63 13.15
N VAL A 57 9.65 -16.46 12.85
CA VAL A 57 9.43 -15.80 11.54
C VAL A 57 10.14 -16.55 10.41
N ASP A 58 11.29 -17.18 10.68
CA ASP A 58 12.10 -17.92 9.69
C ASP A 58 11.58 -19.35 9.40
N ASP A 59 10.98 -20.01 10.40
CA ASP A 59 10.48 -21.40 10.29
C ASP A 59 9.23 -21.55 9.37
N MET A 60 8.72 -20.46 8.80
CA MET A 60 7.47 -20.47 8.02
C MET A 60 7.68 -20.35 6.51
N ASP A 61 7.37 -21.43 5.80
CA ASP A 61 7.02 -21.42 4.37
C ASP A 61 5.66 -20.67 4.22
N GLY A 62 5.72 -19.34 4.28
CA GLY A 62 4.57 -18.43 4.32
C GLY A 62 4.19 -18.05 5.76
N GLY A 63 4.78 -16.96 6.27
CA GLY A 63 4.62 -16.47 7.64
C GLY A 63 3.15 -16.32 8.07
N ASP A 64 2.84 -16.86 9.25
CA ASP A 64 1.68 -16.45 10.03
C ASP A 64 1.89 -14.97 10.41
N ASP A 65 0.96 -14.10 9.98
CA ASP A 65 1.05 -12.66 10.15
C ASP A 65 1.23 -12.27 11.64
N ASP A 66 0.73 -13.12 12.56
CA ASP A 66 0.79 -12.92 14.01
C ASP A 66 2.24 -12.93 14.57
N ASP A 67 3.10 -13.84 14.12
CA ASP A 67 4.50 -13.91 14.61
C ASP A 67 5.35 -12.77 14.04
N TYR A 68 5.09 -12.38 12.78
CA TYR A 68 5.69 -11.18 12.16
C TYR A 68 5.30 -9.91 12.94
N GLU A 69 4.02 -9.75 13.24
CA GLU A 69 3.50 -8.61 14.02
C GLU A 69 4.05 -8.59 15.44
N ALA A 70 4.20 -9.77 16.08
CA ALA A 70 4.79 -9.90 17.40
C ALA A 70 6.25 -9.42 17.42
N LEU A 71 7.08 -9.85 16.45
CA LEU A 71 8.47 -9.39 16.35
C LEU A 71 8.55 -7.89 16.04
N CYS A 72 7.72 -7.39 15.12
CA CYS A 72 7.65 -5.96 14.83
C CYS A 72 7.32 -5.15 16.09
N SER A 73 6.29 -5.55 16.82
CA SER A 73 5.85 -4.88 18.05
C SER A 73 6.96 -4.90 19.11
N TRP A 74 7.63 -6.05 19.30
CA TRP A 74 8.74 -6.18 20.25
C TRP A 74 9.89 -5.22 19.93
N ILE A 75 10.20 -4.98 18.65
CA ILE A 75 11.24 -4.02 18.24
C ILE A 75 10.77 -2.57 18.40
N VAL A 76 9.50 -2.28 18.11
CA VAL A 76 9.00 -0.90 17.99
C VAL A 76 8.58 -0.30 19.34
N GLU A 77 7.99 -1.08 20.25
CA GLU A 77 7.50 -0.59 21.54
C GLU A 77 8.56 0.15 22.39
N PRO A 78 9.82 -0.34 22.52
CA PRO A 78 10.89 0.38 23.21
C PRO A 78 11.20 1.76 22.62
N CYS A 79 10.78 2.03 21.37
CA CYS A 79 11.03 3.28 20.66
C CYS A 79 9.93 4.33 20.87
N PHE A 80 8.78 3.99 21.46
CA PHE A 80 7.67 4.93 21.64
C PHE A 80 8.02 6.23 22.38
N PRO A 81 8.87 6.24 23.43
CA PRO A 81 9.32 7.51 24.04
C PRO A 81 9.99 8.43 23.02
N TYR A 82 10.87 7.89 22.17
CA TYR A 82 11.54 8.64 21.10
C TYR A 82 10.56 9.15 20.05
N PHE A 83 9.60 8.31 19.65
CA PHE A 83 8.60 8.72 18.66
C PHE A 83 7.79 9.91 19.19
N ARG A 84 7.33 9.84 20.45
CA ARG A 84 6.58 10.94 21.08
C ARG A 84 7.39 12.22 21.16
N GLU A 85 8.66 12.14 21.57
CA GLU A 85 9.56 13.29 21.67
C GLU A 85 9.77 13.97 20.30
N ARG A 86 10.06 13.18 19.26
CA ARG A 86 10.48 13.68 17.95
C ARG A 86 9.33 14.12 17.04
N THR A 87 8.10 13.70 17.32
CA THR A 87 6.92 13.96 16.47
C THR A 87 5.93 14.94 17.08
N THR A 88 6.37 15.80 18.01
CA THR A 88 5.53 16.79 18.69
C THR A 88 5.03 17.92 17.77
N HIS A 89 5.81 18.30 16.76
CA HIS A 89 5.57 19.48 15.93
C HIS A 89 5.47 19.17 14.43
N VAL A 90 4.71 18.14 14.08
CA VAL A 90 4.54 17.74 12.68
C VAL A 90 3.44 18.57 12.00
N PRO A 91 3.72 19.21 10.85
CA PRO A 91 2.69 19.91 10.08
C PRO A 91 1.55 18.96 9.68
N LYS A 92 0.30 19.43 9.79
CA LYS A 92 -0.89 18.66 9.38
C LYS A 92 -1.15 18.71 7.88
N ASP A 93 -0.69 19.78 7.24
CA ASP A 93 -0.83 20.00 5.80
C ASP A 93 0.41 19.43 5.09
N LEU A 94 0.36 18.13 4.81
CA LEU A 94 1.47 17.37 4.24
C LEU A 94 1.34 17.28 2.72
N THR A 95 2.46 17.47 2.03
CA THR A 95 2.60 17.07 0.63
C THR A 95 3.07 15.63 0.53
N PHE A 96 2.88 15.01 -0.64
CA PHE A 96 3.48 13.71 -0.91
C PHE A 96 5.01 13.77 -0.81
N GLU A 97 5.64 14.87 -1.25
CA GLU A 97 7.09 15.04 -1.11
C GLU A 97 7.51 15.00 0.36
N ALA A 98 6.79 15.68 1.26
CA ALA A 98 7.12 15.70 2.68
C ALA A 98 6.93 14.33 3.35
N PHE A 99 5.95 13.53 2.92
CA PHE A 99 5.72 12.19 3.44
C PHE A 99 6.78 11.18 2.96
N TYR A 100 7.18 11.24 1.69
CA TYR A 100 8.15 10.30 1.09
C TYR A 100 9.62 10.71 1.32
N TYR A 101 9.88 11.97 1.68
CA TYR A 101 11.17 12.47 2.15
C TYR A 101 11.07 13.05 3.58
N PRO A 102 10.65 12.23 4.56
CA PRO A 102 10.44 12.72 5.91
C PRO A 102 11.77 12.86 6.67
N PRO A 103 11.80 13.62 7.78
CA PRO A 103 12.87 13.52 8.76
C PRO A 103 13.10 12.05 9.14
N THR A 104 14.35 11.63 9.13
CA THR A 104 14.73 10.23 9.41
C THR A 104 15.57 10.16 10.67
N TYR A 105 15.18 9.30 11.58
CA TYR A 105 15.85 9.04 12.83
C TYR A 105 16.36 7.60 12.85
N HIS A 106 17.63 7.42 13.21
CA HIS A 106 18.25 6.11 13.29
C HIS A 106 18.34 5.71 14.75
N LEU A 107 17.77 4.56 15.08
CA LEU A 107 17.69 4.03 16.42
C LEU A 107 18.35 2.65 16.45
N LYS A 108 18.93 2.32 17.60
CA LYS A 108 19.44 1.00 17.90
C LYS A 108 18.90 0.55 19.24
N LEU A 109 18.40 -0.69 19.32
CA LEU A 109 17.98 -1.26 20.59
C LEU A 109 19.20 -1.74 21.38
N MET A 110 19.21 -1.38 22.66
CA MET A 110 20.28 -1.68 23.59
C MET A 110 19.68 -2.09 24.94
N VAL A 111 20.33 -3.00 25.64
CA VAL A 111 19.96 -3.36 27.01
C VAL A 111 20.48 -2.30 27.98
N SER A 112 19.59 -1.77 28.81
CA SER A 112 19.94 -0.87 29.91
C SER A 112 19.36 -1.40 31.22
N GLY A 113 20.20 -2.02 32.04
CA GLY A 113 19.75 -2.72 33.24
C GLY A 113 18.83 -3.88 32.89
N SER A 114 17.59 -3.83 33.38
CA SER A 114 16.54 -4.84 33.14
C SER A 114 15.55 -4.45 32.04
N SER A 115 15.88 -3.47 31.20
CA SER A 115 14.98 -2.95 30.17
C SER A 115 15.65 -2.85 28.82
N LEU A 116 14.87 -3.09 27.76
CA LEU A 116 15.26 -2.82 26.39
C LEU A 116 14.93 -1.36 26.07
N CYS A 117 15.88 -0.63 25.52
CA CYS A 117 15.70 0.80 25.22
C CYS A 117 16.25 1.17 23.86
N ALA A 118 15.59 2.13 23.21
CA ALA A 118 16.09 2.72 21.98
C ALA A 118 17.19 3.77 22.28
N LYS A 119 18.26 3.74 21.50
CA LYS A 119 19.32 4.76 21.53
C LYS A 119 19.50 5.35 20.15
N ALA A 120 19.54 6.67 20.07
CA ALA A 120 19.88 7.36 18.82
C ALA A 120 21.28 6.97 18.33
N THR A 121 21.39 6.69 17.05
CA THR A 121 22.64 6.38 16.36
C THR A 121 22.78 7.23 15.10
N ARG A 122 23.94 7.16 14.45
CA ARG A 122 24.16 7.76 13.13
C ARG A 122 23.57 6.87 12.05
N ASP A 123 23.27 7.47 10.91
CA ASP A 123 22.96 6.72 9.69
C ASP A 123 24.17 5.84 9.31
N CYS A 124 23.95 4.54 9.21
CA CYS A 124 24.94 3.57 8.75
C CYS A 124 24.74 3.17 7.28
N HIS A 125 23.78 3.79 6.58
CA HIS A 125 23.42 3.55 5.18
C HIS A 125 23.10 2.08 4.87
N SER A 126 22.66 1.32 5.87
CA SER A 126 22.33 -0.10 5.74
C SER A 126 20.86 -0.34 5.42
N ILE A 127 20.00 0.67 5.56
CA ILE A 127 18.55 0.55 5.36
C ILE A 127 18.14 1.52 4.26
N ASN A 128 17.50 1.01 3.21
CA ASN A 128 17.10 1.80 2.05
C ASN A 128 15.99 2.80 2.44
N PRO A 129 16.23 4.13 2.44
CA PRO A 129 15.19 5.11 2.72
C PRO A 129 14.16 5.21 1.58
N PHE A 130 14.40 4.57 0.44
CA PHE A 130 13.55 4.68 -0.74
C PHE A 130 12.74 3.41 -1.02
N ALA A 131 12.59 2.50 -0.05
CA ALA A 131 11.87 1.23 -0.22
C ALA A 131 10.43 1.39 -0.76
N LEU A 132 9.79 2.54 -0.51
CA LEU A 132 8.44 2.85 -0.97
C LEU A 132 8.38 3.54 -2.34
N MET A 133 9.49 3.62 -3.05
CA MET A 133 9.62 4.34 -4.32
C MET A 133 10.45 3.54 -5.32
N ILE A 134 10.20 3.77 -6.59
CA ILE A 134 10.97 3.15 -7.68
C ILE A 134 11.83 4.23 -8.32
N PRO A 135 13.15 4.01 -8.54
CA PRO A 135 13.95 4.95 -9.32
C PRO A 135 13.34 5.14 -10.71
N SER A 136 13.05 6.38 -11.09
CA SER A 136 12.32 6.68 -12.34
C SER A 136 13.07 6.21 -13.59
N ARG A 137 14.40 6.14 -13.53
CA ARG A 137 15.25 5.56 -14.59
C ARG A 137 14.99 4.07 -14.84
N ASP A 138 14.42 3.37 -13.86
CA ASP A 138 14.15 1.93 -13.96
C ASP A 138 12.80 1.67 -14.64
N LEU A 139 11.94 2.69 -14.79
CA LEU A 139 10.67 2.61 -15.50
C LEU A 139 10.85 2.97 -16.99
N PRO A 140 10.02 2.40 -17.88
CA PRO A 140 9.94 2.84 -19.27
C PRO A 140 9.56 4.32 -19.37
N GLN A 141 9.93 4.96 -20.48
CA GLN A 141 9.50 6.33 -20.76
C GLN A 141 8.08 6.33 -21.33
N TYR A 142 7.22 7.17 -20.75
CA TYR A 142 5.82 7.34 -21.15
C TYR A 142 5.56 8.78 -21.59
N PRO A 143 6.01 9.20 -22.79
CA PRO A 143 5.95 10.61 -23.20
C PRO A 143 4.51 11.16 -23.32
N GLN A 144 3.52 10.29 -23.54
CA GLN A 144 2.10 10.63 -23.59
C GLN A 144 1.43 10.71 -22.20
N VAL A 145 2.14 10.34 -21.14
CA VAL A 145 1.62 10.34 -19.77
C VAL A 145 2.13 11.56 -19.02
N CYS A 146 1.21 12.29 -18.39
CA CYS A 146 1.58 13.42 -17.56
C CYS A 146 2.28 12.96 -16.27
N CYS A 147 3.29 13.71 -15.84
CA CYS A 147 3.89 13.57 -14.54
C CYS A 147 3.49 14.74 -13.64
N SER A 148 3.18 14.47 -12.38
CA SER A 148 2.91 15.47 -11.36
C SER A 148 3.96 15.38 -10.26
N LYS A 149 4.48 16.54 -9.85
CA LYS A 149 5.48 16.59 -8.77
C LYS A 149 4.80 16.38 -7.43
N ALA A 150 5.38 15.51 -6.61
CA ALA A 150 4.90 15.24 -5.26
C ALA A 150 4.91 16.47 -4.34
N SER A 151 5.72 17.49 -4.67
CA SER A 151 5.73 18.77 -3.94
C SER A 151 4.45 19.59 -4.13
N ASP A 152 3.72 19.33 -5.21
CA ASP A 152 2.56 20.12 -5.63
C ASP A 152 1.24 19.41 -5.29
N ILE A 153 1.33 18.20 -4.73
CA ILE A 153 0.20 17.34 -4.37
C ILE A 153 0.12 17.26 -2.86
N ARG A 154 -1.05 17.58 -2.30
CA ARG A 154 -1.33 17.49 -0.87
C ARG A 154 -1.97 16.15 -0.53
N ILE A 155 -1.67 15.63 0.65
CA ILE A 155 -2.36 14.48 1.23
C ILE A 155 -3.68 14.97 1.80
N VAL A 156 -4.78 14.27 1.49
CA VAL A 156 -6.07 14.57 2.11
C VAL A 156 -6.06 14.04 3.54
N PRO A 157 -6.20 14.89 4.58
CA PRO A 157 -6.18 14.43 5.96
C PRO A 157 -7.36 13.50 6.26
N ALA A 158 -7.06 12.34 6.84
CA ALA A 158 -8.06 11.39 7.32
C ALA A 158 -7.50 10.58 8.49
N VAL A 159 -8.29 10.48 9.57
CA VAL A 159 -7.99 9.63 10.72
C VAL A 159 -9.23 8.82 11.04
N THR A 160 -9.09 7.49 11.04
CA THR A 160 -10.11 6.53 11.46
C THR A 160 -9.55 5.66 12.59
N GLU A 161 -10.31 4.66 13.05
CA GLU A 161 -9.79 3.69 14.02
C GLU A 161 -8.62 2.86 13.46
N THR A 162 -8.54 2.70 12.15
CA THR A 162 -7.60 1.82 11.44
C THR A 162 -6.71 2.56 10.44
N TYR A 163 -6.81 3.89 10.36
CA TYR A 163 -6.05 4.69 9.41
C TYR A 163 -5.56 6.00 10.02
N ASP A 164 -4.27 6.29 9.91
CA ASP A 164 -3.67 7.60 10.18
C ASP A 164 -2.87 8.08 8.95
N TYR A 165 -3.38 9.08 8.24
CA TYR A 165 -2.74 9.67 7.05
C TYR A 165 -1.30 10.17 7.26
N MET A 166 -0.88 10.39 8.52
CA MET A 166 0.49 10.79 8.81
C MET A 166 1.42 9.60 9.01
N SER A 167 0.90 8.44 9.42
CA SER A 167 1.70 7.28 9.77
C SER A 167 1.63 6.21 8.68
N GLU A 168 0.56 6.19 7.90
CA GLU A 168 0.32 5.21 6.86
C GLU A 168 0.43 5.78 5.44
N ILE A 169 0.67 4.91 4.46
CA ILE A 169 0.71 5.30 3.04
C ILE A 169 -0.56 6.10 2.67
N PRO A 170 -0.42 7.33 2.14
CA PRO A 170 -1.56 8.14 1.72
C PRO A 170 -2.39 7.45 0.65
N ARG A 171 -3.72 7.44 0.78
CA ARG A 171 -4.62 6.87 -0.25
C ARG A 171 -5.30 7.92 -1.12
N LYS A 172 -5.31 9.18 -0.68
CA LYS A 172 -6.02 10.29 -1.33
C LYS A 172 -5.12 11.50 -1.48
N ALA A 173 -5.18 12.09 -2.66
CA ALA A 173 -4.43 13.27 -3.05
C ALA A 173 -5.38 14.42 -3.35
N SER A 174 -4.99 15.64 -2.97
CA SER A 174 -5.63 16.89 -3.38
C SER A 174 -4.66 17.65 -4.29
N LEU A 175 -5.12 17.97 -5.49
CA LEU A 175 -4.38 18.76 -6.48
C LEU A 175 -4.54 20.25 -6.19
N GLY A 176 -3.73 21.10 -6.84
CA GLY A 176 -3.74 22.55 -6.62
C GLY A 176 -5.05 23.26 -6.96
N ASP A 177 -5.92 22.64 -7.76
CA ASP A 177 -7.28 23.10 -8.07
C ASP A 177 -8.34 22.61 -7.07
N GLY A 178 -7.94 21.85 -6.04
CA GLY A 178 -8.82 21.24 -5.04
C GLY A 178 -9.39 19.88 -5.46
N THR A 179 -9.13 19.41 -6.68
CA THR A 179 -9.63 18.11 -7.16
C THR A 179 -9.03 16.96 -6.34
N ILE A 180 -9.89 16.05 -5.88
CA ILE A 180 -9.46 14.85 -5.14
C ILE A 180 -9.18 13.71 -6.11
N ARG A 181 -8.06 13.03 -5.91
CA ARG A 181 -7.60 11.85 -6.66
C ARG A 181 -7.35 10.68 -5.72
N PHE A 182 -7.53 9.47 -6.23
CA PHE A 182 -7.04 8.26 -5.57
C PHE A 182 -5.55 8.11 -5.87
N PHE A 183 -4.77 7.74 -4.85
CA PHE A 183 -3.34 7.49 -4.99
C PHE A 183 -3.05 6.01 -4.82
N LYS A 184 -2.33 5.43 -5.78
CA LYS A 184 -1.79 4.07 -5.74
C LYS A 184 -0.26 4.15 -5.59
N PRO A 185 0.34 3.58 -4.52
CA PRO A 185 1.79 3.65 -4.32
C PRO A 185 2.56 2.80 -5.33
N ALA A 186 3.79 3.22 -5.65
CA ALA A 186 4.69 2.50 -6.55
C ALA A 186 5.55 1.48 -5.80
N LEU A 187 4.91 0.44 -5.22
CA LEU A 187 5.62 -0.58 -4.43
C LEU A 187 6.22 -1.69 -5.29
N ASP A 188 5.53 -2.09 -6.37
CA ASP A 188 6.00 -3.10 -7.30
C ASP A 188 6.20 -2.54 -8.71
N LYS A 189 7.42 -2.73 -9.24
CA LYS A 189 7.81 -2.23 -10.55
C LYS A 189 7.02 -2.85 -11.69
N SER A 190 6.80 -4.15 -11.65
CA SER A 190 6.08 -4.86 -12.71
C SER A 190 4.62 -4.45 -12.76
N GLN A 191 3.99 -4.27 -11.59
CA GLN A 191 2.61 -3.83 -11.48
C GLN A 191 2.43 -2.40 -11.97
N ILE A 192 3.33 -1.48 -11.59
CA ILE A 192 3.25 -0.09 -12.06
C ILE A 192 3.40 0.01 -13.58
N ILE A 193 4.34 -0.74 -14.16
CA ILE A 193 4.54 -0.78 -15.62
C ILE A 193 3.26 -1.29 -16.29
N ARG A 194 2.71 -2.41 -15.81
CA ARG A 194 1.50 -3.01 -16.37
C ARG A 194 0.30 -2.08 -16.25
N GLU A 195 0.11 -1.44 -15.10
CA GLU A 195 -0.97 -0.49 -14.85
C GLU A 195 -0.92 0.67 -15.86
N ILE A 196 0.24 1.31 -16.03
CA ILE A 196 0.41 2.41 -17.00
C ILE A 196 0.15 1.94 -18.44
N ASP A 197 0.65 0.75 -18.79
CA ASP A 197 0.46 0.17 -20.13
C ASP A 197 -1.02 -0.10 -20.42
N MET A 198 -1.76 -0.70 -19.48
CA MET A 198 -3.18 -0.99 -19.65
C MET A 198 -4.00 0.29 -19.78
N HIS A 199 -3.76 1.30 -18.94
CA HIS A 199 -4.46 2.59 -19.06
C HIS A 199 -4.11 3.33 -20.35
N SER A 200 -2.88 3.21 -20.84
CA SER A 200 -2.50 3.73 -22.15
C SER A 200 -3.28 3.06 -23.28
N ARG A 201 -3.49 1.73 -23.20
CA ARG A 201 -4.31 0.99 -24.17
C ARG A 201 -5.79 1.39 -24.09
N ILE A 202 -6.35 1.53 -22.89
CA ILE A 202 -7.73 1.99 -22.67
C ILE A 202 -7.95 3.39 -23.28
N LEU A 203 -6.97 4.29 -23.09
CA LEU A 203 -7.00 5.62 -23.69
C LEU A 203 -6.93 5.55 -25.22
N ASN A 204 -6.00 4.77 -25.78
CA ASN A 204 -5.81 4.64 -27.23
C ASN A 204 -6.98 3.95 -27.94
N ALA A 205 -7.67 3.04 -27.24
CA ALA A 205 -8.92 2.44 -27.69
C ALA A 205 -10.12 3.41 -27.64
N GLY A 206 -9.92 4.62 -27.08
CA GLY A 206 -10.99 5.60 -26.92
C GLY A 206 -12.08 5.17 -25.95
N LEU A 207 -11.73 4.33 -24.97
CA LEU A 207 -12.66 3.79 -23.97
C LEU A 207 -12.77 4.67 -22.71
N LYS A 208 -11.85 5.64 -22.55
CA LYS A 208 -11.89 6.62 -21.45
C LYS A 208 -13.25 7.31 -21.38
N GLY A 209 -13.92 7.21 -20.23
CA GLY A 209 -15.26 7.77 -20.01
C GLY A 209 -16.42 7.00 -20.67
N LYS A 210 -16.15 5.96 -21.48
CA LYS A 210 -17.18 5.08 -22.06
C LYS A 210 -17.45 3.84 -21.22
N ILE A 211 -16.43 3.37 -20.49
CA ILE A 211 -16.51 2.28 -19.53
C ILE A 211 -16.16 2.77 -18.12
N ARG A 212 -16.72 2.10 -17.10
CA ARG A 212 -16.47 2.41 -15.68
C ARG A 212 -15.19 1.71 -15.21
N VAL A 213 -14.06 2.30 -15.59
CA VAL A 213 -12.73 1.94 -15.07
C VAL A 213 -12.10 3.14 -14.37
N ALA A 214 -11.25 2.91 -13.38
CA ALA A 214 -10.54 4.01 -12.71
C ALA A 214 -9.65 4.76 -13.72
N ASN A 215 -9.98 6.00 -14.08
CA ASN A 215 -9.20 6.70 -15.09
C ASN A 215 -7.84 7.13 -14.52
N PHE A 216 -6.78 6.78 -15.22
CA PHE A 216 -5.43 7.24 -14.92
C PHE A 216 -5.25 8.73 -15.24
N HIS A 217 -4.65 9.46 -14.30
CA HIS A 217 -4.38 10.89 -14.40
C HIS A 217 -2.90 11.18 -14.68
N SER A 218 -2.01 10.72 -13.80
CA SER A 218 -0.59 11.06 -13.88
C SER A 218 0.29 10.14 -13.05
N ILE A 219 1.58 10.05 -13.41
CA ILE A 219 2.63 9.48 -12.57
C ILE A 219 3.06 10.53 -11.53
N VAL A 220 3.15 10.15 -10.27
CA VAL A 220 3.68 11.00 -9.21
C VAL A 220 5.19 10.77 -9.11
N ILE A 221 5.95 11.84 -9.26
CA ILE A 221 7.42 11.83 -9.19
C ILE A 221 7.93 12.74 -8.08
N SER A 222 9.12 12.43 -7.55
CA SER A 222 9.82 13.31 -6.60
C SER A 222 10.08 14.68 -7.21
N LYS A 223 10.32 15.68 -6.35
CA LYS A 223 10.64 17.05 -6.78
C LYS A 223 11.80 17.12 -7.77
N ASP A 224 12.81 16.25 -7.62
CA ASP A 224 13.98 16.15 -8.50
C ASP A 224 13.80 15.17 -9.68
N ALA A 225 12.61 14.58 -9.83
CA ALA A 225 12.22 13.63 -10.86
C ALA A 225 13.05 12.33 -10.92
N LYS A 226 13.80 12.00 -9.86
CA LYS A 226 14.61 10.76 -9.81
C LYS A 226 13.84 9.56 -9.32
N MET A 227 12.77 9.77 -8.55
CA MET A 227 11.97 8.71 -7.95
C MET A 227 10.52 8.81 -8.41
N THR A 228 9.94 7.66 -8.73
CA THR A 228 8.51 7.48 -8.95
C THR A 228 7.89 7.01 -7.65
N ILE A 229 6.92 7.79 -7.17
CA ILE A 229 6.26 7.62 -5.87
C ILE A 229 4.98 6.80 -6.01
N GLY A 230 4.24 6.98 -7.11
CA GLY A 230 2.95 6.32 -7.31
C GLY A 230 2.21 6.84 -8.52
N LEU A 231 0.92 6.52 -8.58
CA LEU A 231 0.01 6.86 -9.67
C LEU A 231 -1.22 7.56 -9.11
N LEU A 232 -1.75 8.54 -9.85
CA LEU A 232 -3.03 9.18 -9.53
C LEU A 232 -4.13 8.69 -10.46
N PHE A 233 -5.28 8.41 -9.87
CA PHE A 233 -6.51 8.02 -10.54
C PHE A 233 -7.66 8.95 -10.15
N ASP A 234 -8.70 8.99 -10.98
CA ASP A 234 -9.99 9.54 -10.57
C ASP A 234 -10.45 8.87 -9.27
N PHE A 235 -10.81 9.69 -8.27
CA PHE A 235 -11.39 9.17 -7.05
C PHE A 235 -12.85 8.80 -7.29
N ILE A 236 -13.22 7.54 -7.06
CA ILE A 236 -14.59 7.04 -7.20
C ILE A 236 -15.25 7.07 -5.81
N PRO A 237 -16.21 7.96 -5.53
CA PRO A 237 -16.93 7.96 -4.27
C PRO A 237 -17.80 6.70 -4.17
N SER A 238 -17.56 5.87 -3.16
CA SER A 238 -18.14 4.54 -3.03
C SER A 238 -18.90 4.32 -1.73
N ILE A 239 -19.76 3.29 -1.71
CA ILE A 239 -20.51 2.85 -0.51
C ILE A 239 -19.69 1.94 0.43
N GLY A 240 -18.49 1.55 0.00
CA GLY A 240 -17.52 0.71 0.71
C GLY A 240 -16.16 0.80 0.04
N GLU A 241 -15.16 0.07 0.55
CA GLU A 241 -13.82 0.04 -0.07
C GLU A 241 -13.83 -0.75 -1.39
N SER A 242 -14.61 -1.84 -1.43
CA SER A 242 -14.76 -2.71 -2.60
C SER A 242 -16.01 -3.58 -2.47
N LEU A 243 -16.21 -4.50 -3.41
CA LEU A 243 -17.27 -5.52 -3.34
C LEU A 243 -17.11 -6.46 -2.12
N GLN A 244 -15.92 -6.52 -1.51
CA GLN A 244 -15.67 -7.26 -0.26
C GLN A 244 -16.35 -6.65 0.96
N SER A 245 -16.64 -5.34 0.92
CA SER A 245 -17.20 -4.64 2.06
C SER A 245 -18.56 -5.24 2.47
N PRO A 246 -18.84 -5.39 3.78
CA PRO A 246 -20.08 -6.00 4.27
C PRO A 246 -21.35 -5.36 3.69
N GLN A 247 -21.35 -4.05 3.47
CA GLN A 247 -22.45 -3.30 2.88
C GLN A 247 -22.77 -3.78 1.45
N CYS A 248 -21.74 -4.08 0.65
CA CYS A 248 -21.90 -4.59 -0.70
C CYS A 248 -22.44 -6.03 -0.70
N LYS A 249 -21.96 -6.87 0.22
CA LYS A 249 -22.46 -8.25 0.38
C LYS A 249 -23.94 -8.30 0.75
N MET A 250 -24.37 -7.42 1.67
CA MET A 250 -25.77 -7.36 2.12
C MET A 250 -26.74 -6.82 1.06
N ALA A 251 -26.26 -6.03 0.09
CA ALA A 251 -27.06 -5.40 -0.96
C ALA A 251 -27.37 -6.36 -2.14
N SER A 252 -27.91 -7.53 -1.82
CA SER A 252 -28.20 -8.64 -2.74
C SER A 252 -29.07 -8.27 -3.95
N GLU A 253 -29.96 -7.29 -3.79
CA GLU A 253 -30.82 -6.75 -4.86
C GLU A 253 -30.03 -6.14 -6.02
N HIS A 254 -28.77 -5.73 -5.78
CA HIS A 254 -27.91 -5.13 -6.79
C HIS A 254 -26.93 -6.12 -7.44
N HIS A 255 -26.76 -7.33 -6.92
CA HIS A 255 -25.74 -8.28 -7.39
C HIS A 255 -25.90 -8.63 -8.88
N ALA A 256 -27.14 -8.81 -9.35
CA ALA A 256 -27.41 -9.06 -10.76
C ALA A 256 -27.02 -7.87 -11.67
N LYS A 257 -27.28 -6.64 -11.21
CA LYS A 257 -26.88 -5.40 -11.89
C LYS A 257 -25.35 -5.32 -11.97
N TRP A 258 -24.65 -5.56 -10.86
CA TRP A 258 -23.19 -5.50 -10.82
C TRP A 258 -22.55 -6.57 -11.70
N LYS A 259 -23.08 -7.81 -11.70
CA LYS A 259 -22.64 -8.86 -12.62
C LYS A 259 -22.75 -8.40 -14.07
N GLN A 260 -23.88 -7.82 -14.45
CA GLN A 260 -24.10 -7.31 -15.80
C GLN A 260 -23.10 -6.20 -16.16
N GLN A 261 -22.89 -5.23 -15.25
CA GLN A 261 -21.97 -4.11 -15.48
C GLN A 261 -20.51 -4.56 -15.61
N VAL A 262 -20.02 -5.39 -14.69
CA VAL A 262 -18.66 -5.93 -14.73
C VAL A 262 -18.46 -6.76 -16.00
N THR A 263 -19.42 -7.62 -16.34
CA THR A 263 -19.37 -8.42 -17.57
C THR A 263 -19.29 -7.53 -18.82
N ALA A 264 -20.06 -6.44 -18.87
CA ALA A 264 -20.05 -5.51 -19.99
C ALA A 264 -18.70 -4.78 -20.11
N ILE A 265 -18.11 -4.35 -18.98
CA ILE A 265 -16.79 -3.72 -18.96
C ILE A 265 -15.72 -4.68 -19.45
N VAL A 266 -15.66 -5.90 -18.91
CA VAL A 266 -14.68 -6.93 -19.32
C VAL A 266 -14.84 -7.30 -20.79
N LYS A 267 -16.08 -7.40 -21.28
CA LYS A 267 -16.34 -7.64 -22.71
C LYS A 267 -15.76 -6.53 -23.60
N GLU A 268 -15.92 -5.27 -23.19
CA GLU A 268 -15.42 -4.12 -23.94
C GLU A 268 -13.89 -3.99 -23.89
N LEU A 269 -13.28 -4.35 -22.76
CA LEU A 269 -11.82 -4.46 -22.65
C LEU A 269 -11.30 -5.56 -23.59
N HIS A 270 -11.92 -6.73 -23.56
CA HIS A 270 -11.52 -7.89 -24.37
C HIS A 270 -11.69 -7.67 -25.87
N SER A 271 -12.67 -6.88 -26.32
CA SER A 271 -12.85 -6.54 -27.74
C SER A 271 -11.72 -5.67 -28.30
N HIS A 272 -10.94 -5.04 -27.42
CA HIS A 272 -9.77 -4.22 -27.74
C HIS A 272 -8.44 -4.88 -27.33
N ASP A 273 -8.45 -6.20 -27.06
CA ASP A 273 -7.26 -6.96 -26.61
C ASP A 273 -6.62 -6.43 -25.31
N ILE A 274 -7.45 -5.87 -24.42
CA ILE A 274 -7.05 -5.43 -23.09
C ILE A 274 -7.52 -6.47 -22.08
N VAL A 275 -6.60 -6.99 -21.27
CA VAL A 275 -6.88 -7.98 -20.21
C VAL A 275 -6.84 -7.24 -18.87
N TRP A 276 -7.84 -7.45 -18.03
CA TRP A 276 -7.88 -6.93 -16.66
C TRP A 276 -6.77 -7.58 -15.83
N GLY A 277 -6.78 -8.91 -15.72
CA GLY A 277 -5.64 -9.71 -15.30
C GLY A 277 -5.42 -9.84 -13.79
N ASP A 278 -6.26 -9.24 -12.96
CA ASP A 278 -6.30 -9.46 -11.50
C ASP A 278 -7.74 -9.43 -10.97
N VAL A 279 -8.52 -10.44 -11.37
CA VAL A 279 -9.96 -10.47 -11.09
C VAL A 279 -10.24 -11.04 -9.71
N HIS A 280 -10.64 -10.18 -8.78
CA HIS A 280 -11.18 -10.55 -7.48
C HIS A 280 -12.12 -9.43 -6.95
N PRO A 281 -12.94 -9.70 -5.92
CA PRO A 281 -13.91 -8.73 -5.41
C PRO A 281 -13.28 -7.45 -4.84
N GLY A 282 -12.01 -7.48 -4.44
CA GLY A 282 -11.26 -6.32 -3.97
C GLY A 282 -11.02 -5.28 -5.07
N ASN A 283 -10.98 -5.71 -6.33
CA ASN A 283 -10.78 -4.86 -7.51
C ASN A 283 -12.10 -4.43 -8.19
N ILE A 284 -13.23 -4.61 -7.50
CA ILE A 284 -14.54 -4.10 -7.92
C ILE A 284 -15.00 -3.06 -6.91
N VAL A 285 -15.22 -1.82 -7.37
CA VAL A 285 -15.70 -0.71 -6.53
C VAL A 285 -17.16 -0.43 -6.87
N ILE A 286 -17.99 -0.25 -5.85
CA ILE A 286 -19.40 0.14 -6.02
C ILE A 286 -19.55 1.61 -5.66
N ASP A 287 -19.91 2.43 -6.63
CA ASP A 287 -20.11 3.87 -6.43
C ASP A 287 -21.39 4.19 -5.65
N LYS A 288 -21.61 5.48 -5.35
CA LYS A 288 -22.80 5.95 -4.62
C LYS A 288 -24.13 5.75 -5.37
N ASP A 289 -24.09 5.54 -6.68
CA ASP A 289 -25.26 5.24 -7.51
C ASP A 289 -25.46 3.73 -7.68
N PHE A 290 -24.75 2.93 -6.86
CA PHE A 290 -24.75 1.47 -6.89
C PHE A 290 -24.35 0.91 -8.26
N ASP A 291 -23.48 1.62 -8.99
CA ASP A 291 -22.86 1.13 -10.22
C ASP A 291 -21.48 0.53 -9.93
N ALA A 292 -21.18 -0.57 -10.61
CA ALA A 292 -19.91 -1.28 -10.48
C ALA A 292 -18.83 -0.67 -11.40
N TRP A 293 -17.64 -0.50 -10.82
CA TRP A 293 -16.41 -0.08 -11.48
C TRP A 293 -15.38 -1.20 -11.40
N VAL A 294 -14.62 -1.37 -12.48
CA VAL A 294 -13.44 -2.25 -12.53
C VAL A 294 -12.20 -1.41 -12.28
N VAL A 295 -11.41 -1.78 -11.28
CA VAL A 295 -10.17 -1.08 -10.92
C VAL A 295 -9.00 -2.05 -10.89
N ASP A 296 -7.79 -1.50 -10.74
CA ASP A 296 -6.52 -2.23 -10.68
C ASP A 296 -6.19 -3.07 -11.93
N PHE A 297 -5.22 -2.59 -12.70
CA PHE A 297 -4.69 -3.28 -13.88
C PHE A 297 -3.22 -3.67 -13.69
N GLY A 298 -2.69 -3.55 -12.46
CA GLY A 298 -1.31 -3.88 -12.12
C GLY A 298 -1.01 -5.36 -12.27
N GLY A 299 -2.05 -6.20 -12.36
CA GLY A 299 -1.92 -7.64 -12.38
C GLY A 299 -1.68 -8.18 -10.98
N GLY A 300 -1.76 -9.49 -10.87
CA GLY A 300 -1.86 -10.17 -9.60
C GLY A 300 -2.55 -11.49 -9.81
N TRP A 301 -2.71 -12.25 -8.74
CA TRP A 301 -3.44 -13.50 -8.82
C TRP A 301 -3.88 -13.95 -7.43
N ILE A 302 -5.17 -14.25 -7.30
CA ILE A 302 -5.75 -14.89 -6.12
C ILE A 302 -6.34 -16.23 -6.56
N GLY A 303 -5.79 -17.32 -6.00
CA GLY A 303 -6.13 -18.69 -6.42
C GLY A 303 -7.59 -19.08 -6.24
N ASP A 304 -8.29 -18.45 -5.29
CA ASP A 304 -9.71 -18.65 -5.06
C ASP A 304 -10.55 -18.21 -6.28
N PHE A 305 -10.13 -17.17 -6.99
CA PHE A 305 -10.91 -16.57 -8.07
C PHE A 305 -10.47 -17.02 -9.46
N VAL A 306 -9.18 -17.28 -9.68
CA VAL A 306 -8.65 -17.65 -10.99
C VAL A 306 -7.70 -18.83 -10.85
N ASP A 307 -7.70 -19.77 -11.79
CA ASP A 307 -6.70 -20.84 -11.82
C ASP A 307 -5.34 -20.27 -12.22
N ARG A 308 -4.25 -20.72 -11.56
CA ARG A 308 -2.89 -20.23 -11.86
C ARG A 308 -2.52 -20.28 -13.35
N LYS A 309 -3.00 -21.28 -14.09
CA LYS A 309 -2.74 -21.45 -15.54
C LYS A 309 -3.46 -20.43 -16.42
N LYS A 310 -4.46 -19.71 -15.89
CA LYS A 310 -5.27 -18.71 -16.59
C LYS A 310 -5.00 -17.29 -16.08
N ALA A 311 -4.15 -17.13 -15.06
CA ALA A 311 -3.82 -15.82 -14.50
C ALA A 311 -3.28 -14.88 -15.58
N GLY A 312 -3.79 -13.65 -15.63
CA GLY A 312 -3.38 -12.65 -16.62
C GLY A 312 -3.87 -12.92 -18.06
N THR A 313 -4.89 -13.75 -18.27
CA THR A 313 -5.49 -14.00 -19.60
C THR A 313 -6.97 -13.63 -19.66
N LYS A 314 -7.53 -13.48 -20.87
CA LYS A 314 -8.96 -13.23 -21.08
C LYS A 314 -9.83 -14.34 -20.49
N GLU A 315 -9.37 -15.59 -20.60
CA GLU A 315 -10.04 -16.75 -20.01
C GLU A 315 -10.01 -16.70 -18.48
N GLY A 316 -8.91 -16.22 -17.89
CA GLY A 316 -8.80 -15.96 -16.45
C GLY A 316 -9.77 -14.89 -15.98
N ASP A 317 -9.90 -13.79 -16.73
CA ASP A 317 -10.84 -12.73 -16.40
C ASP A 317 -12.28 -13.24 -16.36
N TRP A 318 -12.69 -14.03 -17.36
CA TRP A 318 -14.03 -14.64 -17.38
C TRP A 318 -14.26 -15.63 -16.24
N GLN A 319 -13.26 -16.46 -15.93
CA GLN A 319 -13.34 -17.37 -14.79
C GLN A 319 -13.51 -16.59 -13.47
N GLY A 320 -12.73 -15.53 -13.28
CA GLY A 320 -12.83 -14.69 -12.09
C GLY A 320 -14.20 -14.06 -11.94
N VAL A 321 -14.73 -13.44 -13.01
CA VAL A 321 -16.09 -12.85 -13.00
C VAL A 321 -17.14 -13.91 -12.66
N GLN A 322 -17.01 -15.12 -13.20
CA GLN A 322 -17.92 -16.22 -12.90
C GLN A 322 -17.87 -16.59 -11.41
N ARG A 323 -16.68 -16.88 -10.87
CA ARG A 323 -16.53 -17.28 -9.44
C ARG A 323 -17.01 -16.19 -8.49
N ILE A 324 -16.73 -14.93 -8.79
CA ILE A 324 -17.19 -13.80 -7.97
C ILE A 324 -18.71 -13.81 -7.86
N PHE A 325 -19.43 -13.82 -8.99
CA PHE A 325 -20.87 -13.57 -9.00
C PHE A 325 -21.75 -14.83 -8.92
N GLU A 326 -21.17 -16.03 -9.08
CA GLU A 326 -21.92 -17.29 -8.98
C GLU A 326 -21.60 -18.07 -7.70
N GLU A 327 -20.37 -17.93 -7.18
CA GLU A 327 -19.91 -18.76 -6.06
C GLU A 327 -19.55 -17.96 -4.80
N TRP A 328 -18.94 -16.79 -4.93
CA TRP A 328 -18.41 -16.06 -3.78
C TRP A 328 -19.41 -15.07 -3.19
N ILE A 329 -20.09 -14.27 -4.03
CA ILE A 329 -21.02 -13.22 -3.56
C ILE A 329 -22.33 -13.79 -3.02
N THR A 330 -22.65 -15.04 -3.35
CA THR A 330 -23.85 -15.77 -2.97
C THR A 330 -23.72 -16.52 -1.64
N ARG A 331 -22.53 -16.53 -1.04
CA ARG A 331 -22.24 -17.13 0.28
C ARG A 331 -22.53 -16.16 1.40
#